data_AF-U9T7Z6-F1
#
_entry.id   AF-U9T7Z6-F1
#
_cell.length_a   1.000
_cell.length_b   1.000
_cell.length_c   1.000
_cell.angle_alpha   90.00
_cell.angle_beta   90.00
_cell.angle_gamma   90.00
#
_symmetry.space_group_name_H-M   'P 1'
#
loop_
_entity.id
_entity.type
_entity.pdbx_description
1 polymer ?
#
loop_
_entity_poly.entity_id
_entity_poly.type
_entity_poly.pdbx_seq_one_letter_code
_entity_poly.pdbx_strand_id
1 'polypeptide(L)'
;KNYPLVPGLLINVSVASDGTVWGVSRNRDIFKWNGKDWIQIGGKLKQIYTSSESSVVGIGINNNVLQYKDGQWLQYKDIILENVAISIDNNLWGIDSMEEIYMFQPNSTTSPLTPTSTSPTTSSTVTINPGYPAGAIIGLSVGLGLALIICGATILFIIRRYKKTKFPEVSGFSEVVRQ
;
A
#
# COMPACT_ATOMS: atom_id res chain seq x y z
N LYS A 1 26.49 8.08 4.42
CA LYS A 1 25.29 7.85 5.27
C LYS A 1 25.24 6.37 5.58
N ASN A 2 25.33 5.99 6.86
CA ASN A 2 25.28 4.59 7.28
C ASN A 2 23.85 4.29 7.72
N TYR A 3 23.06 3.65 6.85
CA TYR A 3 21.73 3.18 7.21
C TYR A 3 21.87 1.74 7.71
N PRO A 4 21.50 1.41 8.96
CA PRO A 4 21.61 0.06 9.46
C PRO A 4 20.72 -0.87 8.63
N LEU A 5 21.31 -1.94 8.10
CA LEU A 5 20.59 -2.98 7.37
C LEU A 5 19.73 -3.76 8.36
N VAL A 6 18.42 -3.85 8.10
CA VAL A 6 17.55 -4.82 8.75
C VAL A 6 17.54 -6.08 7.87
N PRO A 7 18.03 -7.24 8.35
CA PRO A 7 18.05 -8.47 7.57
C PRO A 7 16.62 -8.89 7.14
N GLY A 8 16.45 -9.28 5.88
CA GLY A 8 15.17 -9.74 5.35
C GLY A 8 15.07 -9.57 3.83
N LEU A 9 14.38 -10.50 3.15
CA LEU A 9 14.15 -10.45 1.69
C LEU A 9 12.67 -10.20 1.40
N LEU A 10 12.25 -8.95 1.61
CA LEU A 10 10.86 -8.52 1.45
C LEU A 10 10.69 -7.66 0.19
N ILE A 11 9.58 -7.86 -0.51
CA ILE A 11 9.20 -7.09 -1.72
C ILE A 11 8.16 -6.01 -1.41
N ASN A 12 7.53 -6.09 -0.24
CA ASN A 12 6.56 -5.13 0.25
C ASN A 12 6.67 -5.07 1.78
N VAL A 13 6.72 -3.85 2.33
CA VAL A 13 6.85 -3.58 3.77
C VAL A 13 5.92 -2.42 4.10
N SER A 14 5.21 -2.53 5.21
CA SER A 14 4.33 -1.48 5.72
C SER A 14 4.65 -1.23 7.19
N VAL A 15 4.64 0.06 7.57
CA VAL A 15 4.96 0.54 8.93
C VAL A 15 3.84 1.45 9.39
N ALA A 16 3.32 1.20 10.59
CA ALA A 16 2.34 2.05 11.26
C ALA A 16 3.02 3.02 12.23
N SER A 17 2.30 4.08 12.64
CA SER A 17 2.82 5.09 13.56
C SER A 17 3.10 4.57 14.97
N ASP A 18 2.47 3.47 15.36
CA ASP A 18 2.71 2.78 16.64
C ASP A 18 3.97 1.88 16.61
N GLY A 19 4.69 1.85 15.48
CA GLY A 19 5.87 1.01 15.30
C GLY A 19 5.58 -0.40 14.82
N THR A 20 4.31 -0.75 14.56
CA THR A 20 3.94 -2.03 13.95
C THR A 20 4.54 -2.11 12.55
N VAL A 21 5.26 -3.20 12.25
CA VAL A 21 5.83 -3.43 10.92
C VAL A 21 5.46 -4.83 10.42
N TRP A 22 4.97 -4.86 9.18
CA TRP A 22 4.67 -6.07 8.44
C TRP A 22 5.35 -6.05 7.08
N GLY A 23 5.55 -7.24 6.51
CA GLY A 23 6.03 -7.32 5.15
C GLY A 23 5.76 -8.67 4.49
N VAL A 24 5.99 -8.70 3.18
CA VAL A 24 5.75 -9.84 2.31
C VAL A 24 7.01 -10.13 1.50
N SER A 25 7.39 -11.40 1.40
CA SER A 25 8.54 -11.85 0.62
C SER A 25 8.19 -12.08 -0.86
N ARG A 26 9.22 -12.29 -1.68
CA ARG A 26 9.05 -12.70 -3.09
C ARG A 26 8.23 -13.99 -3.22
N ASN A 27 8.35 -14.90 -2.25
CA ASN A 27 7.62 -16.17 -2.18
C ASN A 27 6.20 -16.02 -1.59
N ARG A 28 5.72 -14.78 -1.46
CA ARG A 28 4.41 -14.42 -0.90
C ARG A 28 4.25 -14.76 0.58
N ASP A 29 5.33 -15.11 1.28
CA ASP A 29 5.32 -15.34 2.73
C ASP A 29 5.13 -14.03 3.48
N ILE A 30 4.39 -14.09 4.58
CA ILE A 30 4.05 -12.94 5.41
C ILE A 30 4.94 -12.92 6.64
N PHE A 31 5.43 -11.74 7.01
CA PHE A 31 6.28 -11.55 8.17
C PHE A 31 5.80 -10.36 9.00
N LYS A 32 5.90 -10.49 10.32
CA LYS A 32 5.70 -9.43 11.30
C LYS A 32 7.02 -9.16 12.03
N TRP A 33 7.37 -7.90 12.18
CA TRP A 33 8.53 -7.49 12.98
C TRP A 33 8.20 -7.53 14.47
N ASN A 34 9.06 -8.12 15.29
CA ASN A 34 8.90 -8.15 16.74
C ASN A 34 9.76 -7.11 17.49
N GLY A 35 10.42 -6.20 16.78
CA GLY A 35 11.40 -5.26 17.34
C GLY A 35 12.86 -5.68 17.11
N LYS A 36 13.11 -6.95 16.81
CA LYS A 36 14.45 -7.53 16.67
C LYS A 36 14.62 -8.43 15.44
N ASP A 37 13.61 -9.25 15.18
CA ASP A 37 13.60 -10.29 14.15
C ASP A 37 12.25 -10.31 13.42
N TRP A 38 12.25 -10.85 12.21
CA TRP A 38 11.03 -11.16 11.46
C TRP A 38 10.44 -12.49 11.91
N ILE A 39 9.18 -12.48 12.33
CA ILE A 39 8.41 -13.68 12.64
C ILE A 39 7.52 -13.99 11.44
N GLN A 40 7.61 -15.21 10.91
CA GLN A 40 6.73 -15.64 9.83
C GLN A 40 5.31 -15.85 10.36
N ILE A 41 4.34 -15.28 9.67
CA ILE A 41 2.91 -15.44 9.93
C ILE A 41 2.33 -16.30 8.81
N GLY A 42 1.48 -17.27 9.17
CA GLY A 42 0.83 -18.17 8.21
C GLY A 42 -0.02 -17.40 7.19
N GLY A 43 -0.11 -17.94 5.98
CA GLY A 43 -0.85 -17.34 4.87
C GLY A 43 0.06 -16.90 3.71
N LYS A 44 -0.55 -16.36 2.66
CA LYS A 44 0.15 -15.85 1.47
C LYS A 44 -0.49 -14.56 0.95
N LEU A 45 0.33 -13.54 0.71
CA LEU A 45 -0.11 -12.24 0.19
C LEU A 45 0.80 -11.75 -0.94
N LYS A 46 0.25 -10.90 -1.83
CA LYS A 46 1.01 -10.09 -2.78
C LYS A 46 1.42 -8.75 -2.18
N GLN A 47 0.53 -8.18 -1.37
CA GLN A 47 0.67 -6.85 -0.75
C GLN A 47 0.13 -6.91 0.69
N ILE A 48 0.75 -6.15 1.58
CA ILE A 48 0.32 -5.92 2.96
C ILE A 48 0.35 -4.43 3.29
N TYR A 49 -0.60 -4.00 4.10
CA TYR A 49 -0.68 -2.64 4.64
C TYR A 49 -1.08 -2.68 6.11
N THR A 50 -0.50 -1.82 6.92
CA THR A 50 -0.82 -1.67 8.34
C THR A 50 -0.93 -0.20 8.72
N SER A 51 -1.97 0.15 9.48
CA SER A 51 -2.14 1.47 10.10
C SER A 51 -2.05 1.43 11.63
N SER A 52 -2.13 0.23 12.21
CA SER A 52 -1.89 -0.06 13.62
C SER A 52 -1.72 -1.58 13.81
N GLU A 53 -1.37 -2.00 15.01
CA GLU A 53 -1.40 -3.41 15.43
C GLU A 53 -2.77 -4.09 15.19
N SER A 54 -3.86 -3.34 15.33
CA SER A 54 -5.25 -3.82 15.15
C SER A 54 -5.80 -3.67 13.74
N SER A 55 -5.08 -2.99 12.85
CA SER A 55 -5.53 -2.68 11.49
C SER A 55 -4.45 -3.06 10.49
N VAL A 56 -4.50 -4.32 10.06
CA VAL A 56 -3.60 -4.90 9.05
C VAL A 56 -4.46 -5.56 7.97
N VAL A 57 -4.22 -5.20 6.71
CA VAL A 57 -4.91 -5.76 5.54
C VAL A 57 -3.90 -6.17 4.48
N GLY A 58 -4.32 -7.05 3.59
CA GLY A 58 -3.51 -7.46 2.47
C GLY A 58 -4.33 -7.99 1.31
N ILE A 59 -3.64 -8.18 0.20
CA ILE A 59 -4.20 -8.75 -1.03
C ILE A 59 -3.62 -10.15 -1.20
N GLY A 60 -4.50 -11.14 -1.27
CA GLY A 60 -4.16 -12.53 -1.49
C GLY A 60 -3.69 -12.80 -2.91
N ILE A 61 -3.27 -14.05 -3.16
CA ILE A 61 -2.80 -14.48 -4.49
C ILE A 61 -3.89 -14.34 -5.56
N ASN A 62 -5.16 -14.43 -5.18
CA ASN A 62 -6.30 -14.35 -6.08
C ASN A 62 -6.97 -12.97 -6.07
N ASN A 63 -6.24 -11.92 -5.67
CA ASN A 63 -6.76 -10.55 -5.52
C ASN A 63 -7.88 -10.39 -4.48
N ASN A 64 -8.15 -11.42 -3.68
CA ASN A 64 -9.05 -11.33 -2.55
C ASN A 64 -8.45 -10.44 -1.45
N VAL A 65 -9.30 -9.62 -0.82
CA VAL A 65 -8.87 -8.75 0.27
C VAL A 65 -9.01 -9.48 1.60
N LEU A 66 -7.94 -9.48 2.40
CA LEU A 66 -7.90 -10.09 3.72
C LEU A 66 -7.54 -9.07 4.79
N GLN A 67 -8.13 -9.23 5.98
CA GLN A 67 -7.78 -8.50 7.19
C GLN A 67 -7.18 -9.47 8.21
N TYR A 68 -6.14 -9.07 8.93
CA TYR A 68 -5.63 -9.86 10.06
C TYR A 68 -6.38 -9.45 11.33
N LYS A 69 -7.05 -10.41 11.97
CA LYS A 69 -7.69 -10.22 13.28
C LYS A 69 -7.51 -11.47 14.14
N ASP A 70 -7.27 -11.27 15.42
CA ASP A 70 -7.23 -12.35 16.42
C ASP A 70 -6.33 -13.54 16.02
N GLY A 71 -5.20 -13.24 15.39
CA GLY A 71 -4.23 -14.25 14.95
C GLY A 71 -4.56 -14.93 13.62
N GLN A 72 -5.63 -14.52 12.93
CA GLN A 72 -6.14 -15.17 11.73
C GLN A 72 -6.31 -14.19 10.57
N TRP A 73 -6.17 -14.70 9.34
CA TRP A 73 -6.54 -13.98 8.13
C TRP A 73 -8.00 -14.20 7.80
N LEU A 74 -8.70 -13.10 7.66
CA LEU A 74 -10.13 -13.02 7.52
C LEU A 74 -10.45 -12.35 6.18
N GLN A 75 -11.07 -13.09 5.26
CA GLN A 75 -11.34 -12.59 3.91
C GLN A 75 -12.63 -11.76 3.86
N TYR A 76 -12.58 -10.64 3.13
CA TYR A 76 -13.80 -9.95 2.69
C TYR A 76 -14.39 -10.67 1.48
N LYS A 77 -15.67 -11.05 1.61
CA LYS A 77 -16.37 -11.79 0.58
C LYS A 77 -16.72 -10.88 -0.60
N ASP A 78 -16.60 -11.41 -1.82
CA ASP A 78 -17.00 -10.75 -3.07
C ASP A 78 -16.27 -9.41 -3.35
N ILE A 79 -15.12 -9.18 -2.69
CA ILE A 79 -14.27 -8.01 -2.92
C ILE A 79 -12.94 -8.48 -3.49
N ILE A 80 -12.63 -8.01 -4.71
CA ILE A 80 -11.41 -8.30 -5.45
C ILE A 80 -10.73 -6.97 -5.79
N LEU A 81 -9.51 -6.76 -5.30
CA LEU A 81 -8.74 -5.52 -5.50
C LEU A 81 -7.31 -5.85 -5.92
N GLU A 82 -6.72 -4.97 -6.72
CA GLU A 82 -5.30 -4.98 -7.10
C GLU A 82 -4.43 -4.23 -6.09
N ASN A 83 -4.96 -3.17 -5.46
CA ASN A 83 -4.29 -2.48 -4.36
C ASN A 83 -5.27 -2.14 -3.22
N VAL A 84 -4.74 -2.11 -2.00
CA VAL A 84 -5.51 -1.87 -0.78
C VAL A 84 -4.74 -0.97 0.19
N ALA A 85 -5.46 -0.13 0.91
CA ALA A 85 -5.01 0.63 2.07
C ALA A 85 -6.09 0.63 3.15
N ILE A 86 -5.69 0.77 4.41
CA ILE A 86 -6.60 0.86 5.56
C ILE A 86 -6.21 2.04 6.46
N SER A 87 -7.20 2.73 7.02
CA SER A 87 -7.04 3.75 8.06
C SER A 87 -7.08 3.13 9.46
N ILE A 88 -6.61 3.87 10.46
CA ILE A 88 -6.73 3.50 11.88
C ILE A 88 -8.21 3.33 12.32
N ASP A 89 -9.13 4.01 11.65
CA ASP A 89 -10.59 3.86 11.87
C ASP A 89 -11.20 2.68 11.11
N ASN A 90 -10.36 1.82 10.52
CA ASN A 90 -10.72 0.71 9.63
C ASN A 90 -11.45 1.10 8.34
N ASN A 91 -11.40 2.36 7.91
CA ASN A 91 -11.78 2.72 6.54
C ASN A 91 -10.84 2.04 5.55
N LEU A 92 -11.36 1.16 4.69
CA LEU A 92 -10.60 0.47 3.67
C LEU A 92 -10.84 1.14 2.31
N TRP A 93 -9.74 1.38 1.60
CA TRP A 93 -9.74 1.91 0.25
C TRP A 93 -8.96 0.96 -0.66
N GLY A 94 -9.38 0.85 -1.91
CA GLY A 94 -8.59 0.14 -2.89
C GLY A 94 -9.06 0.36 -4.31
N ILE A 95 -8.31 -0.23 -5.23
CA ILE A 95 -8.58 -0.19 -6.66
C ILE A 95 -8.64 -1.61 -7.20
N ASP A 96 -9.53 -1.88 -8.14
CA ASP A 96 -9.63 -3.17 -8.80
C ASP A 96 -8.85 -3.23 -10.11
N SER A 97 -9.00 -4.33 -10.86
CA SER A 97 -8.35 -4.51 -12.16
C SER A 97 -8.92 -3.63 -13.28
N MET A 98 -10.08 -3.01 -13.05
CA MET A 98 -10.73 -2.08 -13.98
C MET A 98 -10.40 -0.61 -13.64
N GLU A 99 -9.47 -0.38 -12.71
CA GLU A 99 -9.08 0.95 -12.20
C GLU A 99 -10.21 1.67 -11.45
N GLU A 100 -11.26 0.94 -11.06
CA GLU A 100 -12.36 1.48 -10.26
C GLU A 100 -11.93 1.60 -8.79
N ILE A 101 -12.32 2.70 -8.15
CA ILE A 101 -11.94 3.02 -6.76
C ILE A 101 -13.09 2.62 -5.83
N TYR A 102 -12.74 1.85 -4.81
CA TYR A 102 -13.65 1.38 -3.78
C TYR A 102 -13.27 1.96 -2.42
N MET A 103 -14.27 2.37 -1.65
CA MET A 103 -14.14 2.69 -0.23
C MET A 103 -15.24 1.96 0.53
N PHE A 104 -14.87 1.24 1.59
CA PHE A 104 -15.84 0.67 2.51
C PHE A 104 -15.31 0.66 3.95
N GLN A 105 -16.24 0.83 4.89
CA GLN A 105 -15.99 0.47 6.28
C GLN A 105 -16.41 -0.98 6.43
N PRO A 106 -15.51 -1.89 6.82
CA PRO A 106 -15.88 -3.17 7.34
C PRO A 106 -16.47 -2.93 8.73
N ASN A 107 -17.72 -2.44 8.74
CA ASN A 107 -18.57 -2.40 9.89
C ASN A 107 -18.59 -3.80 10.53
N SER A 108 -18.72 -3.87 11.86
CA SER A 108 -18.79 -5.13 12.61
C SER A 108 -19.94 -6.07 12.18
N THR A 109 -20.73 -5.68 11.18
CA THR A 109 -21.79 -6.44 10.51
C THR A 109 -21.35 -7.12 9.20
N THR A 110 -20.18 -6.79 8.64
CA THR A 110 -19.47 -7.64 7.67
C THR A 110 -18.48 -8.52 8.44
N SER A 111 -19.04 -9.46 9.19
CA SER A 111 -18.25 -10.56 9.74
C SER A 111 -17.44 -11.18 8.60
N PRO A 112 -16.14 -11.42 8.80
CA PRO A 112 -15.36 -12.15 7.84
C PRO A 112 -15.86 -13.60 7.80
N LEU A 113 -16.66 -13.91 6.80
CA LEU A 113 -17.24 -15.23 6.62
C LEU A 113 -16.43 -15.97 5.57
N THR A 114 -15.39 -16.66 6.04
CA THR A 114 -14.96 -18.01 5.67
C THR A 114 -13.57 -18.24 6.27
N PRO A 115 -13.42 -19.02 7.37
CA PRO A 115 -12.20 -19.79 7.49
C PRO A 115 -12.14 -20.73 6.29
N THR A 116 -10.98 -20.94 5.69
CA THR A 116 -10.80 -22.02 4.72
C THR A 116 -10.96 -23.36 5.46
N SER A 117 -12.20 -23.86 5.60
CA SER A 117 -12.56 -25.21 6.09
C SER A 117 -14.04 -25.53 5.78
N THR A 118 -14.29 -26.77 5.34
CA THR A 118 -15.51 -27.36 4.74
C THR A 118 -16.77 -27.47 5.65
N SER A 119 -17.97 -27.36 5.02
CA SER A 119 -19.35 -27.81 5.44
C SER A 119 -20.30 -26.86 6.23
N PRO A 120 -21.66 -27.02 6.17
CA PRO A 120 -22.58 -25.92 5.79
C PRO A 120 -23.61 -25.45 6.86
N THR A 121 -24.39 -24.43 6.46
CA THR A 121 -25.68 -23.89 7.01
C THR A 121 -25.55 -22.94 8.22
N THR A 122 -26.24 -21.80 8.37
CA THR A 122 -27.59 -21.33 7.95
C THR A 122 -27.64 -19.79 7.95
N SER A 123 -28.43 -19.19 7.06
CA SER A 123 -28.63 -17.74 6.85
C SER A 123 -29.47 -17.04 7.92
N SER A 124 -29.24 -15.73 8.12
CA SER A 124 -30.23 -14.73 8.55
C SER A 124 -29.88 -13.34 8.03
N THR A 125 -30.83 -12.68 7.38
CA THR A 125 -30.73 -11.36 6.73
C THR A 125 -31.18 -10.25 7.69
N VAL A 126 -30.44 -9.14 7.79
CA VAL A 126 -30.94 -7.87 8.37
C VAL A 126 -30.54 -6.70 7.48
N THR A 127 -31.53 -5.95 7.02
CA THR A 127 -31.43 -4.75 6.16
C THR A 127 -31.35 -3.49 7.03
N ILE A 128 -30.39 -2.59 6.80
CA ILE A 128 -30.50 -1.17 7.17
C ILE A 128 -29.77 -0.26 6.15
N ASN A 129 -30.50 0.76 5.68
CA ASN A 129 -30.03 1.83 4.80
C ASN A 129 -28.96 2.72 5.47
N PRO A 130 -27.90 3.15 4.77
CA PRO A 130 -27.00 4.19 5.28
C PRO A 130 -27.44 5.58 4.80
N GLY A 131 -27.78 6.46 5.75
CA GLY A 131 -27.84 7.90 5.54
C GLY A 131 -26.46 8.51 5.77
N TYR A 132 -25.88 9.15 4.76
CA TYR A 132 -24.64 9.92 4.88
C TYR A 132 -24.91 11.34 5.38
N PRO A 133 -24.14 11.88 6.35
CA PRO A 133 -23.90 13.30 6.44
C PRO A 133 -22.51 13.67 5.91
N ALA A 134 -22.49 14.79 5.18
CA ALA A 134 -21.34 15.37 4.49
C ALA A 134 -20.22 15.78 5.46
N GLY A 135 -18.98 15.43 5.10
CA GLY A 135 -17.78 15.80 5.84
C GLY A 135 -16.57 15.00 5.37
N ALA A 136 -16.12 15.26 4.14
CA ALA A 136 -14.92 14.63 3.59
C ALA A 136 -13.68 15.07 4.39
N ILE A 137 -13.11 14.15 5.18
CA ILE A 137 -11.77 14.29 5.73
C ILE A 137 -10.81 13.55 4.80
N ILE A 138 -9.99 14.34 4.10
CA ILE A 138 -8.90 13.84 3.26
C ILE A 138 -7.92 13.16 4.21
N GLY A 139 -7.87 11.83 4.20
CA GLY A 139 -6.88 11.04 4.91
C GLY A 139 -5.50 11.26 4.27
N LEU A 140 -4.88 12.40 4.53
CA LEU A 140 -3.46 12.63 4.30
C LEU A 140 -2.71 11.79 5.34
N SER A 141 -2.50 10.51 5.05
CA SER A 141 -1.44 9.78 5.75
C SER A 141 -0.12 10.48 5.40
N VAL A 142 0.72 10.70 6.40
CA VAL A 142 2.00 11.41 6.31
C VAL A 142 2.99 10.80 5.31
N GLY A 143 2.64 9.70 4.64
CA GLY A 143 3.35 9.14 3.49
C GLY A 143 3.18 9.94 2.17
N LEU A 144 2.04 10.61 1.95
CA LEU A 144 1.81 11.36 0.69
C LEU A 144 2.59 12.69 0.65
N GLY A 145 2.76 13.33 1.81
CA GLY A 145 3.55 14.56 1.95
C GLY A 145 5.03 14.34 1.62
N LEU A 146 5.61 13.24 2.08
CA LEU A 146 7.00 12.90 1.76
C LEU A 146 7.19 12.53 0.28
N ALA A 147 6.24 11.83 -0.34
CA ALA A 147 6.30 11.46 -1.75
C ALA A 147 6.27 12.68 -2.70
N LEU A 148 5.41 13.68 -2.42
CA LEU A 148 5.34 14.92 -3.20
C LEU A 148 6.58 15.80 -3.02
N ILE A 149 7.16 15.84 -1.82
CA ILE A 149 8.41 16.59 -1.56
C ILE A 149 9.59 15.93 -2.29
N ILE A 150 9.68 14.60 -2.28
CA ILE A 150 10.74 13.87 -2.98
C ILE A 150 10.60 14.04 -4.51
N CYS A 151 9.39 13.90 -5.05
CA CYS A 151 9.14 14.08 -6.49
C CYS A 151 9.37 15.53 -6.94
N GLY A 152 8.91 16.51 -6.15
CA GLY A 152 9.17 17.92 -6.40
C GLY A 152 10.67 18.26 -6.37
N ALA A 153 11.41 17.71 -5.40
CA ALA A 153 12.85 17.91 -5.28
C ALA A 153 13.64 17.26 -6.43
N THR A 154 13.24 16.07 -6.90
CA THR A 154 13.90 15.41 -8.05
C THR A 154 13.62 16.16 -9.35
N ILE A 155 12.39 16.61 -9.57
CA ILE A 155 12.00 17.41 -10.74
C ILE A 155 12.79 18.73 -10.76
N LEU A 156 12.86 19.46 -9.63
CA LEU A 156 13.65 20.69 -9.53
C LEU A 156 15.15 20.47 -9.72
N PHE A 157 15.67 19.35 -9.22
CA PHE A 157 17.07 18.98 -9.40
C PHE A 157 17.40 18.68 -10.87
N ILE A 158 16.52 17.96 -11.57
CA ILE A 158 16.64 17.68 -13.01
C ILE A 158 16.59 18.99 -13.82
N ILE A 159 15.64 19.89 -13.52
CA ILE A 159 15.55 21.20 -14.19
C ILE A 159 16.82 22.04 -13.96
N ARG A 160 17.35 22.06 -12.74
CA ARG A 160 18.61 22.78 -12.41
C ARG A 160 19.81 22.19 -13.13
N ARG A 161 19.89 20.86 -13.29
CA ARG A 161 20.92 20.18 -14.10
C ARG A 161 20.80 20.53 -15.58
N TYR A 162 19.58 20.57 -16.11
CA TYR A 162 19.31 20.86 -17.52
C TYR A 162 19.67 22.31 -17.91
N LYS A 163 19.48 23.28 -17.01
CA LYS A 163 19.91 24.67 -17.24
C LYS A 163 21.43 24.85 -17.30
N LYS A 164 22.22 23.97 -16.68
CA LYS A 164 23.70 24.06 -16.69
C LYS A 164 24.34 23.48 -17.95
N THR A 165 23.60 22.76 -18.79
CA THR A 165 24.15 22.08 -19.98
C THR A 165 23.80 22.78 -21.30
N LYS A 166 23.57 24.10 -21.30
CA LYS A 166 23.56 24.84 -22.57
C LYS A 166 24.98 24.84 -23.15
N PHE A 167 25.06 24.28 -24.35
CA PHE A 167 26.22 23.93 -25.17
C PHE A 167 27.26 25.06 -25.32
N PRO A 168 28.56 24.72 -25.44
CA PRO A 168 29.58 25.69 -25.82
C PRO A 168 29.31 26.20 -27.23
N GLU A 169 29.40 27.52 -27.37
CA GLU A 169 29.38 28.25 -28.63
C GLU A 169 30.47 27.70 -29.56
N VAL A 170 30.07 27.10 -30.69
CA VAL A 170 31.00 26.64 -31.73
C VAL A 170 31.49 27.88 -32.47
N SER A 171 32.50 28.55 -31.91
CA SER A 171 33.31 29.54 -32.61
C SER A 171 34.40 28.80 -33.38
N GLY A 172 34.28 28.75 -34.71
CA GLY A 172 35.35 28.27 -35.58
C GLY A 172 34.87 27.38 -36.71
N PHE A 173 34.35 27.99 -37.78
CA PHE A 173 34.39 27.40 -39.11
C PHE A 173 34.92 28.43 -40.12
N SER A 174 36.25 28.41 -40.21
CA SER A 174 37.11 28.62 -41.39
C SER A 174 36.66 29.60 -42.47
N GLU A 175 37.29 30.76 -42.44
CA GLU A 175 37.68 31.54 -43.60
C GLU A 175 38.75 30.76 -44.41
N VAL A 176 38.33 29.89 -45.34
CA VAL A 176 39.18 29.36 -46.42
C VAL A 176 38.30 28.99 -47.63
N VAL A 177 38.06 29.93 -48.55
CA VAL A 177 38.14 29.72 -50.01
C VAL A 177 38.43 31.08 -50.66
N ARG A 178 39.59 31.19 -51.31
CA ARG A 178 39.98 32.30 -52.19
C ARG A 178 39.07 32.34 -53.43
N GLN A 179 38.51 33.50 -53.75
CA GLN A 179 38.76 34.29 -54.97
C GLN A 179 38.32 35.74 -54.74
#